data_AF-A0A357LZ48-F1
#
_entry.id   AF-A0A357LZ48-F1
#
_cell.length_a   1.000
_cell.length_b   1.000
_cell.length_c   1.000
_cell.angle_alpha   90.00
_cell.angle_beta   90.00
_cell.angle_gamma   90.00
#
_symmetry.space_group_name_H-M   'P 1'
#
loop_
_entity.id
_entity.type
_entity.pdbx_description
1 polymer ?
#
loop_
_entity_poly.entity_id
_entity_poly.type
_entity_poly.pdbx_seq_one_letter_code
_entity_poly.pdbx_strand_id
1 'polypeptide(L)'
;NMMDRLSNPAKIVAFDMAEDLKELMRPLFRKHQADIMEGEFSRTMMEDWANNDANLLKWREETAETGFERAPASDVEIGEQEYFDHGIMLVAMIKAGVELAFESMVESGIVEESAYYESLHETPLIANTIARRKLYEMNVVISDTAEYGNYLFSHAAVPLLREKFMPHISTDVIGKGLKLKSTSVDNARLIEVNDAIRNHPVEWVGQELRGYMTDMKRIVEASA
;
A
#
# COMPACT_ATOMS: atom_id res chain seq x y z
N ASN A 1 -10.29 7.32 -6.76
CA ASN A 1 -11.37 6.34 -7.09
C ASN A 1 -11.53 5.17 -6.11
N MET A 2 -10.46 4.60 -5.52
CA MET A 2 -10.59 3.46 -4.59
C MET A 2 -11.52 3.76 -3.40
N MET A 3 -11.35 4.91 -2.74
CA MET A 3 -12.18 5.35 -1.61
C MET A 3 -13.66 5.54 -1.97
N ASP A 4 -13.98 5.83 -3.23
CA ASP A 4 -15.37 6.02 -3.69
C ASP A 4 -16.15 4.71 -3.83
N ARG A 5 -15.47 3.56 -3.74
CA ARG A 5 -16.10 2.24 -3.68
C ARG A 5 -16.68 1.92 -2.31
N LEU A 6 -16.30 2.65 -1.27
CA LEU A 6 -16.83 2.49 0.07
C LEU A 6 -18.12 3.31 0.25
N SER A 7 -19.03 2.81 1.08
CA SER A 7 -20.16 3.63 1.57
C SER A 7 -19.65 4.88 2.30
N ASN A 8 -20.43 5.97 2.36
CA ASN A 8 -19.98 7.21 3.01
C ASN A 8 -19.49 7.01 4.46
N PRO A 9 -20.17 6.23 5.33
CA PRO A 9 -19.63 5.95 6.66
C PRO A 9 -18.30 5.19 6.63
N ALA A 10 -18.20 4.17 5.77
CA ALA A 10 -16.97 3.37 5.64
C ALA A 10 -15.80 4.18 5.07
N LYS A 11 -16.07 5.10 4.13
CA LYS A 11 -15.08 6.03 3.57
C LYS A 11 -14.49 6.93 4.66
N ILE A 12 -15.33 7.51 5.52
CA ILE A 12 -14.87 8.37 6.62
C ILE A 12 -14.01 7.54 7.59
N VAL A 13 -14.46 6.34 7.97
CA VAL A 13 -13.68 5.44 8.84
C VAL A 13 -12.33 5.06 8.22
N ALA A 14 -12.31 4.72 6.92
CA ALA A 14 -11.07 4.40 6.21
C ALA A 14 -10.14 5.61 6.13
N PHE A 15 -10.69 6.81 5.94
CA PHE A 15 -9.92 8.05 5.89
C PHE A 15 -9.27 8.35 7.26
N ASP A 16 -10.06 8.37 8.33
CA ASP A 16 -9.57 8.65 9.68
C ASP A 16 -8.46 7.67 10.08
N MET A 17 -8.69 6.39 9.81
CA MET A 17 -7.70 5.33 10.06
C MET A 17 -6.44 5.49 9.22
N ALA A 18 -6.56 5.96 7.98
CA ALA A 18 -5.39 6.24 7.15
C ALA A 18 -4.58 7.40 7.73
N GLU A 19 -5.20 8.46 8.24
CA GLU A 19 -4.49 9.57 8.89
C GLU A 19 -3.77 9.11 10.17
N ASP A 20 -4.41 8.29 11.01
CA ASP A 20 -3.77 7.67 12.19
C ASP A 20 -2.57 6.79 11.80
N LEU A 21 -2.72 5.98 10.75
CA LEU A 21 -1.64 5.15 10.19
C LEU A 21 -0.49 6.01 9.66
N LYS A 22 -0.80 7.13 9.00
CA LYS A 22 0.21 8.07 8.50
C LYS A 22 1.00 8.67 9.65
N GLU A 23 0.35 9.14 10.71
CA GLU A 23 1.04 9.67 11.89
C GLU A 23 1.96 8.62 12.52
N LEU A 24 1.45 7.39 12.71
CA LEU A 24 2.21 6.30 13.33
C LEU A 24 3.42 5.85 12.51
N MET A 25 3.27 5.69 11.20
CA MET A 25 4.29 5.09 10.34
C MET A 25 5.25 6.11 9.70
N ARG A 26 4.94 7.41 9.72
CA ARG A 26 5.81 8.45 9.13
C ARG A 26 7.27 8.40 9.58
N PRO A 27 7.59 8.20 10.87
CA PRO A 27 9.00 8.06 11.28
C PRO A 27 9.69 6.87 10.62
N LEU A 28 8.98 5.75 10.43
CA LEU A 28 9.52 4.56 9.79
C LEU A 28 9.79 4.79 8.30
N PHE A 29 8.83 5.36 7.56
CA PHE A 29 9.01 5.68 6.13
C PHE A 29 10.16 6.67 5.91
N ARG A 30 10.23 7.74 6.71
CA ARG A 30 11.34 8.69 6.64
C ARG A 30 12.69 8.06 6.96
N LYS A 31 12.74 7.16 7.95
CA LYS A 31 13.96 6.41 8.25
C LYS A 31 14.39 5.57 7.04
N HIS A 32 13.47 4.82 6.43
CA HIS A 32 13.78 4.02 5.25
C HIS A 32 14.30 4.88 4.08
N GLN A 33 13.65 6.03 3.81
CA GLN A 33 14.12 6.95 2.78
C GLN A 33 15.50 7.53 3.10
N ALA A 34 15.77 7.88 4.36
CA ALA A 34 17.07 8.35 4.80
C ALA A 34 18.16 7.27 4.63
N ASP A 35 17.91 6.03 5.07
CA ASP A 35 18.85 4.92 4.91
C ASP A 35 19.17 4.65 3.42
N ILE A 36 18.20 4.85 2.52
CA ILE A 36 18.40 4.76 1.06
C ILE A 36 19.31 5.90 0.58
N MET A 37 19.00 7.15 0.93
CA MET A 37 19.75 8.33 0.48
C MET A 37 21.18 8.38 1.03
N GLU A 38 21.39 7.89 2.25
CA GLU A 38 22.70 7.81 2.91
C GLU A 38 23.52 6.58 2.47
N GLY A 39 22.92 5.67 1.71
CA GLY A 39 23.57 4.44 1.21
C GLY A 39 23.66 3.31 2.24
N GLU A 40 23.11 3.51 3.44
CA GLU A 40 23.08 2.51 4.52
C GLU A 40 22.28 1.26 4.13
N PHE A 41 21.15 1.46 3.44
CA PHE A 41 20.34 0.35 2.89
C PHE A 41 21.18 -0.50 1.93
N SER A 42 21.82 0.12 0.94
CA SER A 42 22.64 -0.61 -0.04
C SER A 42 23.85 -1.29 0.60
N ARG A 43 24.49 -0.63 1.58
CA ARG A 43 25.66 -1.17 2.29
C ARG A 43 25.29 -2.46 3.02
N THR A 44 24.24 -2.41 3.85
CA THR A 44 23.81 -3.56 4.66
C THR A 44 23.32 -4.73 3.80
N MET A 45 22.61 -4.46 2.70
CA MET A 45 22.22 -5.48 1.73
C MET A 45 23.45 -6.13 1.07
N MET A 46 24.41 -5.35 0.60
CA MET A 46 25.62 -5.88 -0.04
C MET A 46 26.49 -6.68 0.94
N GLU A 47 26.48 -6.34 2.23
CA GLU A 47 27.11 -7.15 3.28
C GLU A 47 26.43 -8.52 3.44
N ASP A 48 25.10 -8.58 3.31
CA ASP A 48 24.38 -9.85 3.31
C ASP A 48 24.69 -10.69 2.07
N TRP A 49 24.78 -10.06 0.89
CA TRP A 49 25.20 -10.72 -0.35
C TRP A 49 26.61 -11.31 -0.24
N ALA A 50 27.55 -10.56 0.35
CA ALA A 50 28.90 -11.06 0.62
C ALA A 50 28.91 -12.22 1.64
N ASN A 51 27.83 -12.37 2.41
CA ASN A 51 27.62 -13.46 3.36
C ASN A 51 26.68 -14.56 2.79
N ASN A 52 26.59 -14.70 1.47
CA ASN A 52 25.76 -15.69 0.77
C ASN A 52 24.26 -15.56 1.10
N ASP A 53 23.76 -14.32 1.12
CA ASP A 53 22.33 -14.00 1.27
C ASP A 53 21.71 -14.58 2.56
N ALA A 54 22.51 -14.70 3.62
CA ALA A 54 22.13 -15.41 4.83
C ALA A 54 20.85 -14.86 5.47
N ASN A 55 20.71 -13.52 5.53
CA ASN A 55 19.49 -12.91 6.07
C ASN A 55 18.34 -13.01 5.08
N LEU A 56 18.56 -12.71 3.79
CA LEU A 56 17.51 -12.81 2.77
C LEU A 56 16.87 -14.21 2.75
N LEU A 57 17.69 -15.26 2.68
CA LEU A 57 17.22 -16.65 2.63
C LEU A 57 16.51 -17.04 3.92
N LYS A 58 17.04 -16.65 5.08
CA LYS A 58 16.39 -16.89 6.38
C LYS A 58 15.01 -16.24 6.44
N TRP A 59 14.89 -14.97 6.06
CA TRP A 59 13.63 -14.24 6.10
C TRP A 59 12.60 -14.78 5.10
N ARG A 60 13.08 -15.27 3.94
CA ARG A 60 12.27 -15.98 2.96
C ARG A 60 11.68 -17.28 3.54
N GLU A 61 12.51 -18.08 4.22
CA GLU A 61 12.06 -19.28 4.94
C GLU A 61 11.04 -18.92 6.04
N GLU A 62 11.35 -17.95 6.91
CA GLU A 62 10.43 -17.51 7.97
C GLU A 62 9.09 -17.03 7.41
N THR A 63 9.09 -16.33 6.27
CA THR A 63 7.87 -15.87 5.58
C THR A 63 7.01 -17.03 5.09
N ALA A 64 7.63 -18.07 4.52
CA ALA A 64 6.94 -19.27 4.02
C ALA A 64 6.25 -20.06 5.16
N GLU A 65 6.72 -19.89 6.39
CA GLU A 65 6.16 -20.54 7.58
C GLU A 65 5.00 -19.75 8.22
N THR A 66 4.70 -18.54 7.74
CA THR A 66 3.64 -17.69 8.31
C THR A 66 2.24 -18.29 8.12
N GLY A 67 1.33 -17.94 9.03
CA GLY A 67 -0.06 -18.40 8.97
C GLY A 67 -0.79 -17.97 7.68
N PHE A 68 -0.45 -16.82 7.11
CA PHE A 68 -1.00 -16.35 5.83
C PHE A 68 -0.52 -17.23 4.66
N GLU A 69 0.78 -17.51 4.59
CA GLU A 69 1.34 -18.38 3.55
C GLU A 69 0.80 -19.80 3.64
N ARG A 70 0.70 -20.34 4.85
CA ARG A 70 0.20 -21.69 5.10
C ARG A 70 -1.32 -21.84 5.14
N ALA A 71 -2.06 -20.73 5.06
CA ALA A 71 -3.51 -20.78 5.05
C ALA A 71 -4.02 -21.70 3.92
N PRO A 72 -4.94 -22.63 4.20
CA PRO A 72 -5.46 -23.55 3.19
C PRO A 72 -6.17 -22.78 2.09
N ALA A 73 -6.21 -23.37 0.89
CA ALA A 73 -7.08 -22.86 -0.17
C ALA A 73 -8.53 -22.86 0.33
N SER A 74 -9.27 -21.82 -0.03
CA SER A 74 -10.69 -21.68 0.26
C SER A 74 -11.46 -21.66 -1.05
N ASP A 75 -12.61 -22.32 -1.05
CA ASP A 75 -13.60 -22.34 -2.12
C ASP A 75 -14.70 -21.28 -1.90
N VAL A 76 -14.55 -20.42 -0.88
CA VAL A 76 -15.47 -19.32 -0.62
C VAL A 76 -15.40 -18.31 -1.75
N GLU A 77 -16.52 -18.14 -2.45
CA GLU A 77 -16.67 -17.06 -3.42
C GLU A 77 -16.93 -15.74 -2.68
N ILE A 78 -16.07 -14.76 -2.92
CA ILE A 78 -16.17 -13.42 -2.33
C ILE A 78 -16.51 -12.45 -3.47
N GLY A 79 -17.61 -11.71 -3.33
CA GLY A 79 -18.02 -10.72 -4.31
C GLY A 79 -17.05 -9.53 -4.35
N GLU A 80 -16.96 -8.85 -5.49
CA GLU A 80 -16.06 -7.69 -5.64
C GLU A 80 -16.30 -6.62 -4.56
N GLN A 81 -17.55 -6.24 -4.33
CA GLN A 81 -17.89 -5.23 -3.32
C GLN A 81 -17.63 -5.72 -1.88
N GLU A 82 -17.69 -7.04 -1.66
CA GLU A 82 -17.41 -7.64 -0.35
C GLU A 82 -15.95 -7.42 0.06
N TYR A 83 -15.00 -7.45 -0.88
CA TYR A 83 -13.60 -7.08 -0.60
C TYR A 83 -13.46 -5.65 -0.07
N PHE A 84 -14.25 -4.70 -0.57
CA PHE A 84 -14.24 -3.32 -0.09
C PHE A 84 -14.94 -3.19 1.26
N ASP A 85 -16.16 -3.74 1.37
CA ASP A 85 -17.00 -3.60 2.56
C ASP A 85 -16.41 -4.35 3.77
N HIS A 86 -15.74 -5.47 3.56
CA HIS A 86 -15.05 -6.24 4.59
C HIS A 86 -13.57 -5.85 4.74
N GLY A 87 -13.01 -5.05 3.83
CA GLY A 87 -11.60 -4.69 3.77
C GLY A 87 -11.30 -3.21 4.04
N ILE A 88 -12.12 -2.52 4.84
CA ILE A 88 -11.98 -1.08 5.12
C ILE A 88 -10.58 -0.73 5.64
N MET A 89 -10.04 -1.56 6.53
CA MET A 89 -8.66 -1.41 7.04
C MET A 89 -7.61 -1.55 5.94
N LEU A 90 -7.80 -2.47 4.97
CA LEU A 90 -6.87 -2.65 3.86
C LEU A 90 -6.88 -1.42 2.93
N VAL A 91 -8.06 -0.86 2.67
CA VAL A 91 -8.20 0.39 1.89
C VAL A 91 -7.47 1.54 2.58
N ALA A 92 -7.61 1.66 3.91
CA ALA A 92 -6.89 2.67 4.71
C ALA A 92 -5.37 2.46 4.66
N MET A 93 -4.90 1.22 4.80
CA MET A 93 -3.47 0.88 4.71
C MET A 93 -2.86 1.19 3.35
N ILE A 94 -3.58 0.90 2.26
CA ILE A 94 -3.13 1.23 0.90
C ILE A 94 -3.02 2.76 0.73
N LYS A 95 -4.05 3.51 1.14
CA LYS A 95 -4.01 4.99 1.11
C LYS A 95 -2.81 5.52 1.88
N ALA A 96 -2.68 5.14 3.16
CA ALA A 96 -1.63 5.63 4.04
C ALA A 96 -0.23 5.27 3.53
N GLY A 97 -0.02 4.02 3.08
CA GLY A 97 1.28 3.54 2.60
C GLY A 97 1.72 4.24 1.32
N VAL A 98 0.82 4.39 0.34
CA VAL A 98 1.12 5.10 -0.91
C VAL A 98 1.42 6.58 -0.64
N GLU A 99 0.57 7.25 0.14
CA GLU A 99 0.78 8.66 0.46
C GLU A 99 2.08 8.89 1.23
N LEU A 100 2.41 8.05 2.22
CA LEU A 100 3.67 8.16 2.95
C LEU A 100 4.90 7.90 2.08
N ALA A 101 4.84 6.92 1.17
CA ALA A 101 5.93 6.66 0.23
C ALA A 101 6.14 7.87 -0.69
N PHE A 102 5.06 8.37 -1.28
CA PHE A 102 5.09 9.57 -2.13
C PHE A 102 5.65 10.78 -1.40
N GLU A 103 5.08 11.10 -0.23
CA GLU A 103 5.49 12.24 0.60
C GLU A 103 6.98 12.13 0.99
N SER A 104 7.42 10.96 1.45
CA SER A 104 8.81 10.76 1.88
C SER A 104 9.80 10.92 0.73
N MET A 105 9.46 10.42 -0.46
CA MET A 105 10.28 10.60 -1.66
C MET A 105 10.38 12.08 -2.04
N VAL A 106 9.24 12.79 -2.12
CA VAL A 106 9.22 14.22 -2.48
C VAL A 106 9.93 15.08 -1.45
N GLU A 107 9.75 14.81 -0.16
CA GLU A 107 10.47 15.49 0.93
C GLU A 107 11.99 15.31 0.82
N SER A 108 12.48 14.20 0.24
CA SER A 108 13.90 13.95 -0.01
C SER A 108 14.45 14.57 -1.29
N GLY A 109 13.60 15.25 -2.08
CA GLY A 109 13.98 15.93 -3.32
C GLY A 109 13.70 15.14 -4.60
N ILE A 110 13.01 14.01 -4.53
CA ILE A 110 12.54 13.27 -5.72
C ILE A 110 11.37 14.03 -6.33
N VAL A 111 11.33 14.13 -7.66
CA VAL A 111 10.24 14.81 -8.38
C VAL A 111 8.93 14.05 -8.25
N GLU A 112 7.81 14.77 -8.23
CA GLU A 112 6.48 14.21 -7.93
C GLU A 112 6.07 13.12 -8.94
N GLU A 113 6.40 13.27 -10.21
CA GLU A 113 6.09 12.30 -11.25
C GLU A 113 6.82 10.97 -11.01
N SER A 114 8.10 11.02 -10.65
CA SER A 114 8.87 9.84 -10.27
C SER A 114 8.29 9.19 -9.02
N ALA A 115 7.99 9.99 -7.98
CA ALA A 115 7.39 9.49 -6.75
C ALA A 115 6.03 8.81 -7.02
N TYR A 116 5.22 9.33 -7.95
CA TYR A 116 3.97 8.69 -8.36
C TYR A 116 4.18 7.34 -9.06
N TYR A 117 5.12 7.27 -10.00
CA TYR A 117 5.43 6.02 -10.71
C TYR A 117 5.92 4.94 -9.76
N GLU A 118 6.84 5.29 -8.86
CA GLU A 118 7.45 4.37 -7.88
C GLU A 118 6.58 4.09 -6.64
N SER A 119 5.32 4.56 -6.62
CA SER A 119 4.37 4.28 -5.53
C SER A 119 3.01 3.84 -6.04
N LEU A 120 2.11 4.79 -6.35
CA LEU A 120 0.72 4.49 -6.70
C LEU A 120 0.60 3.74 -8.03
N HIS A 121 1.44 4.05 -9.02
CA HIS A 121 1.31 3.46 -10.35
C HIS A 121 1.57 1.94 -10.36
N GLU A 122 2.59 1.49 -9.62
CA GLU A 122 2.99 0.08 -9.60
C GLU A 122 2.19 -0.77 -8.60
N THR A 123 1.56 -0.15 -7.61
CA THR A 123 0.79 -0.86 -6.57
C THR A 123 -0.16 -1.94 -7.12
N PRO A 124 -0.96 -1.70 -8.19
CA PRO A 124 -1.82 -2.73 -8.76
C PRO A 124 -1.07 -3.94 -9.34
N LEU A 125 0.13 -3.73 -9.88
CA LEU A 125 0.93 -4.82 -10.47
C LEU A 125 1.46 -5.77 -9.38
N ILE A 126 1.93 -5.22 -8.27
CA ILE A 126 2.35 -6.00 -7.10
C ILE A 126 1.13 -6.69 -6.42
N ALA A 127 -0.02 -6.02 -6.36
CA ALA A 127 -1.24 -6.65 -5.86
C ALA A 127 -1.63 -7.90 -6.68
N ASN A 128 -1.41 -7.89 -8.00
CA ASN A 128 -1.68 -9.05 -8.85
C ASN A 128 -0.78 -10.26 -8.54
N THR A 129 0.48 -10.05 -8.13
CA THR A 129 1.36 -11.17 -7.75
C THR A 129 0.84 -11.83 -6.46
N ILE A 130 0.43 -11.03 -5.48
CA ILE A 130 -0.16 -11.51 -4.22
C ILE A 130 -1.46 -12.28 -4.49
N ALA A 131 -2.33 -11.75 -5.36
CA ALA A 131 -3.57 -12.43 -5.74
C ALA A 131 -3.31 -13.80 -6.41
N ARG A 132 -2.19 -13.93 -7.14
CA ARG A 132 -1.84 -15.15 -7.86
C ARG A 132 -1.31 -16.26 -6.95
N ARG A 133 -0.27 -16.00 -6.14
CA ARG A 133 0.24 -16.95 -5.14
C ARG A 133 0.88 -16.27 -3.91
N LYS A 134 0.10 -15.42 -3.24
CA LYS A 134 0.43 -14.83 -1.94
C LYS A 134 1.79 -14.10 -1.94
N LEU A 135 2.44 -13.97 -0.79
CA LEU A 135 3.73 -13.30 -0.65
C LEU A 135 4.85 -14.09 -1.33
N TYR A 136 4.70 -15.41 -1.48
CA TYR A 136 5.65 -16.22 -2.25
C TYR A 136 5.83 -15.71 -3.68
N GLU A 137 4.73 -15.57 -4.46
CA GLU A 137 4.84 -15.07 -5.84
C GLU A 137 5.40 -13.65 -5.87
N MET A 138 4.96 -12.80 -4.95
CA MET A 138 5.45 -11.43 -4.86
C MET A 138 6.98 -11.40 -4.69
N ASN A 139 7.50 -12.11 -3.70
CA ASN A 139 8.93 -12.11 -3.38
C ASN A 139 9.78 -12.78 -4.49
N VAL A 140 9.25 -13.79 -5.18
CA VAL A 140 9.97 -14.43 -6.30
C VAL A 140 9.94 -13.61 -7.59
N VAL A 141 8.92 -12.75 -7.78
CA VAL A 141 8.78 -11.92 -9.00
C VAL A 141 9.63 -10.65 -8.93
N ILE A 142 9.77 -10.07 -7.73
CA ILE A 142 10.59 -8.87 -7.53
C ILE A 142 12.09 -9.23 -7.46
N SER A 143 12.95 -8.22 -7.55
CA SER A 143 14.40 -8.43 -7.42
C SER A 143 14.81 -8.74 -5.97
N ASP A 144 15.96 -9.38 -5.76
CA ASP A 144 16.50 -9.64 -4.41
C ASP A 144 16.67 -8.34 -3.60
N THR A 145 16.98 -7.21 -4.26
CA THR A 145 17.03 -5.89 -3.61
C THR A 145 15.66 -5.46 -3.07
N ALA A 146 14.60 -5.65 -3.86
CA ALA A 146 13.24 -5.31 -3.45
C ALA A 146 12.73 -6.27 -2.35
N GLU A 147 13.04 -7.56 -2.45
CA GLU A 147 12.70 -8.54 -1.42
C GLU A 147 13.41 -8.26 -0.10
N TYR A 148 14.71 -7.95 -0.14
CA TYR A 148 15.48 -7.56 1.04
C TYR A 148 14.90 -6.31 1.70
N GLY A 149 14.59 -5.28 0.89
CA GLY A 149 13.94 -4.04 1.37
C GLY A 149 12.57 -4.29 1.99
N ASN A 150 11.76 -5.17 1.38
CA ASN A 150 10.47 -5.60 1.94
C ASN A 150 10.65 -6.24 3.32
N TYR A 151 11.64 -7.13 3.50
CA TYR A 151 11.90 -7.74 4.80
C TYR A 151 12.38 -6.76 5.86
N LEU A 152 13.28 -5.84 5.52
CA LEU A 152 13.69 -4.78 6.45
C LEU A 152 12.50 -3.96 6.91
N PHE A 153 11.63 -3.54 5.99
CA PHE A 153 10.46 -2.74 6.30
C PHE A 153 9.43 -3.53 7.13
N SER A 154 9.08 -4.75 6.71
CA SER A 154 8.06 -5.56 7.38
C SER A 154 8.48 -5.98 8.78
N HIS A 155 9.77 -6.27 9.03
CA HIS A 155 10.27 -6.57 10.37
C HIS A 155 10.19 -5.39 11.34
N ALA A 156 10.19 -4.15 10.85
CA ALA A 156 9.94 -2.96 11.66
C ALA A 156 8.45 -2.60 11.76
N ALA A 157 7.73 -2.66 10.63
CA ALA A 157 6.33 -2.24 10.54
C ALA A 157 5.38 -3.21 11.27
N VAL A 158 5.59 -4.52 11.15
CA VAL A 158 4.68 -5.52 11.76
C VAL A 158 4.65 -5.41 13.29
N PRO A 159 5.79 -5.34 14.01
CA PRO A 159 5.77 -5.10 15.46
C PRO A 159 5.13 -3.76 15.84
N LEU A 160 5.47 -2.68 15.12
CA LEU A 160 4.91 -1.35 15.35
C LEU A 160 3.37 -1.35 15.27
N LEU A 161 2.83 -1.90 14.19
CA LEU A 161 1.39 -2.00 13.96
C LEU A 161 0.72 -2.95 14.94
N ARG A 162 1.36 -4.09 15.25
CA ARG A 162 0.84 -5.05 16.23
C ARG A 162 0.68 -4.41 17.61
N GLU A 163 1.63 -3.58 18.03
CA GLU A 163 1.63 -2.97 19.36
C GLU A 163 0.73 -1.73 19.42
N LYS A 164 0.75 -0.87 18.40
CA LYS A 164 0.15 0.47 18.48
C LYS A 164 -1.16 0.62 17.72
N PHE A 165 -1.40 -0.18 16.69
CA PHE A 165 -2.56 -0.03 15.82
C PHE A 165 -3.59 -1.15 16.02
N MET A 166 -3.17 -2.40 15.87
CA MET A 166 -4.04 -3.58 15.93
C MET A 166 -4.88 -3.72 17.21
N PRO A 167 -4.45 -3.30 18.42
CA PRO A 167 -5.29 -3.39 19.63
C PRO A 167 -6.57 -2.56 19.56
N HIS A 168 -6.63 -1.57 18.67
CA HIS A 168 -7.77 -0.68 18.49
C HIS A 168 -8.66 -1.07 17.29
N ILE A 169 -8.28 -2.13 16.57
CA ILE A 169 -8.98 -2.58 15.36
C ILE A 169 -10.04 -3.61 15.69
N SER A 170 -11.24 -3.40 15.16
CA SER A 170 -12.37 -4.32 15.29
C SER A 170 -12.57 -5.17 14.03
N THR A 171 -13.29 -6.28 14.16
CA THR A 171 -13.68 -7.11 13.01
C THR A 171 -14.64 -6.40 12.04
N ASP A 172 -15.22 -5.27 12.44
CA ASP A 172 -16.17 -4.54 11.59
C ASP A 172 -15.45 -3.78 10.47
N VAL A 173 -14.17 -3.43 10.65
CA VAL A 173 -13.34 -2.78 9.62
C VAL A 173 -12.43 -3.76 8.88
N ILE A 174 -12.33 -5.00 9.37
CA ILE A 174 -11.61 -6.09 8.72
C ILE A 174 -12.33 -7.44 8.97
N GLY A 175 -13.06 -7.93 7.96
CA GLY A 175 -13.71 -9.24 7.93
C GLY A 175 -15.24 -9.23 7.93
N LYS A 176 -15.91 -8.41 8.76
CA LYS A 176 -17.40 -8.43 8.87
C LYS A 176 -18.12 -7.26 8.18
N GLY A 177 -17.42 -6.14 7.98
CA GLY A 177 -18.03 -4.89 7.52
C GLY A 177 -18.84 -4.14 8.57
N LEU A 178 -19.12 -2.87 8.28
CA LEU A 178 -19.88 -1.99 9.19
C LEU A 178 -21.37 -2.37 9.22
N LYS A 179 -21.93 -2.48 10.42
CA LYS A 179 -23.38 -2.69 10.61
C LYS A 179 -24.15 -1.38 10.48
N LEU A 180 -24.38 -0.94 9.25
CA LEU A 180 -25.04 0.33 8.95
C LEU A 180 -26.56 0.18 8.92
N LYS A 181 -27.27 1.04 9.65
CA LYS A 181 -28.73 1.24 9.49
C LYS A 181 -29.07 2.25 8.38
N SER A 182 -28.09 3.09 8.03
CA SER A 182 -28.18 4.14 7.02
C SER A 182 -26.77 4.48 6.53
N THR A 183 -26.67 4.98 5.30
CA THR A 183 -25.43 5.51 4.70
C THR A 183 -25.33 7.04 4.85
N SER A 184 -26.28 7.66 5.54
CA SER A 184 -26.24 9.09 5.84
C SER A 184 -25.10 9.42 6.80
N VAL A 185 -24.41 10.52 6.52
CA VAL A 185 -23.32 11.07 7.32
C VAL A 185 -23.48 12.59 7.40
N ASP A 186 -22.71 13.24 8.26
CA ASP A 186 -22.61 14.69 8.25
C ASP A 186 -22.06 15.18 6.89
N ASN A 187 -22.79 16.10 6.24
CA ASN A 187 -22.44 16.57 4.91
C ASN A 187 -21.12 17.36 4.90
N ALA A 188 -20.85 18.15 5.94
CA ALA A 188 -19.62 18.93 6.02
C ALA A 188 -18.40 18.01 6.15
N ARG A 189 -18.50 16.98 7.01
CA ARG A 189 -17.44 15.97 7.14
C ARG A 189 -17.20 15.20 5.86
N LEU A 190 -18.27 14.82 5.15
CA LEU A 190 -18.14 14.11 3.88
C LEU A 190 -17.46 14.96 2.80
N ILE A 191 -17.79 16.26 2.73
CA ILE A 191 -17.14 17.20 1.82
C ILE A 191 -15.65 17.32 2.18
N GLU A 192 -15.34 17.57 3.45
CA GLU A 192 -13.96 17.67 3.95
C GLU A 192 -13.11 16.44 3.59
N VAL A 193 -13.64 15.24 3.85
CA VAL A 193 -12.94 13.98 3.55
C VAL A 193 -12.74 13.80 2.04
N ASN A 194 -13.75 14.06 1.22
CA ASN A 194 -13.62 13.93 -0.23
C ASN A 194 -12.61 14.94 -0.80
N ASP A 195 -12.62 16.17 -0.28
CA ASP A 195 -11.69 17.22 -0.70
C ASP A 195 -10.25 16.86 -0.28
N ALA A 196 -10.05 16.37 0.94
CA ALA A 196 -8.74 15.93 1.40
C ALA A 196 -8.17 14.78 0.57
N ILE A 197 -9.00 13.78 0.23
CA ILE A 197 -8.59 12.64 -0.62
C ILE A 197 -8.17 13.14 -2.01
N ARG A 198 -9.01 13.94 -2.66
CA ARG A 198 -8.81 14.33 -4.07
C ARG A 198 -7.69 15.34 -4.27
N ASN A 199 -7.41 16.16 -3.27
CA ASN A 199 -6.39 17.20 -3.34
C ASN A 199 -5.02 16.74 -2.82
N HIS A 200 -4.87 15.46 -2.43
CA HIS A 200 -3.54 14.94 -2.14
C HIS A 200 -2.66 15.00 -3.40
N PRO A 201 -1.40 15.47 -3.34
CA PRO A 201 -0.55 15.65 -4.51
C PRO A 201 -0.44 14.40 -5.41
N VAL A 202 -0.33 13.21 -4.81
CA VAL A 202 -0.30 11.92 -5.55
C VAL A 202 -1.54 11.69 -6.44
N GLU A 203 -2.72 12.18 -6.06
CA GLU A 203 -3.95 12.04 -6.84
C GLU A 203 -3.98 13.04 -7.98
N TRP A 204 -3.57 14.29 -7.74
CA TRP A 204 -3.44 15.34 -8.76
C TRP A 204 -2.44 14.93 -9.85
N VAL A 205 -1.20 14.60 -9.47
CA VAL A 205 -0.14 14.16 -10.39
C VAL A 205 -0.56 12.88 -11.10
N GLY A 206 -1.17 11.94 -10.37
CA GLY A 206 -1.67 10.72 -10.96
C GLY A 206 -2.78 10.93 -11.98
N GLN A 207 -3.68 11.88 -11.75
CA GLN A 207 -4.72 12.24 -12.71
C GLN A 207 -4.12 12.77 -14.01
N GLU A 208 -3.15 13.69 -13.91
CA GLU A 208 -2.45 14.25 -15.05
C GLU A 208 -1.72 13.16 -15.85
N LEU A 209 -0.87 12.36 -15.19
CA LEU A 209 -0.07 11.33 -15.84
C LEU A 209 -0.92 10.22 -16.47
N ARG A 210 -2.03 9.82 -15.83
CA ARG A 210 -2.99 8.87 -16.42
C ARG A 210 -3.73 9.45 -17.63
N GLY A 211 -3.98 10.76 -17.63
CA GLY A 211 -4.48 11.48 -18.80
C GLY A 211 -3.52 11.31 -19.98
N TYR A 212 -2.25 11.65 -19.79
CA TYR A 212 -1.23 11.50 -20.85
C TYR A 212 -1.10 10.06 -21.35
N MET A 213 -1.09 9.05 -20.46
CA MET A 213 -1.03 7.64 -20.89
C MET A 213 -2.25 7.20 -21.71
N THR A 214 -3.42 7.78 -21.44
CA THR A 214 -4.65 7.53 -22.22
C THR A 214 -4.56 8.21 -23.59
N ASP A 215 -4.04 9.44 -23.64
CA ASP A 215 -3.86 10.22 -24.86
C ASP A 215 -2.77 9.65 -25.78
N MET A 216 -1.70 9.08 -25.21
CA MET A 216 -0.65 8.37 -25.95
C MET A 216 -1.17 7.14 -26.71
N LYS A 217 -2.39 6.67 -26.45
CA LYS A 217 -2.97 5.48 -27.09
C LYS A 217 -3.58 5.69 -28.48
N ARG A 218 -3.23 6.75 -29.21
CA ARG A 218 -3.49 6.87 -30.66
C ARG A 218 -2.33 7.49 -31.44
N ILE A 219 -1.39 6.64 -31.84
CA ILE A 219 -0.67 6.81 -33.12
C ILE A 219 -1.06 5.60 -33.98
N VAL A 220 -2.21 5.69 -34.63
CA VAL A 220 -2.54 4.82 -35.75
C VAL A 220 -2.18 5.63 -36.99
N GLU A 221 -1.26 5.15 -37.83
CA GLU A 221 -1.09 5.69 -39.18
C GLU A 221 -2.47 5.79 -39.84
N ALA A 222 -2.88 6.99 -40.24
CA ALA A 222 -4.04 7.15 -41.11
C ALA A 222 -3.72 6.39 -42.40
N SER A 223 -4.36 5.23 -42.58
CA SER A 223 -4.22 4.43 -43.79
C SER A 223 -4.73 5.28 -44.96
N ALA A 224 -3.84 5.56 -45.91
CA ALA A 224 -4.14 6.26 -47.16
C ALA A 224 -5.04 5.44 -48.09
#